data_AF-A0A350X0M5-F1
#
_entry.id   AF-A0A350X0M5-F1
#
_cell.length_a   1.000
_cell.length_b   1.000
_cell.length_c   1.000
_cell.angle_alpha   90.00
_cell.angle_beta   90.00
_cell.angle_gamma   90.00
#
_symmetry.space_group_name_H-M   'P 1'
#
loop_
_entity.id
_entity.type
_entity.pdbx_description
1 polymer ?
#
loop_
_entity_poly.entity_id
_entity_poly.type
_entity_poly.pdbx_seq_one_letter_code
_entity_poly.pdbx_strand_id
1 'polypeptide(L)'
;MKNKTADSLLLIVAIIWGGGFPAVDLALTGGMTPFYLIGMRFMIAFLIMGIVFFKQVKAMRKIEIIGGLVAGIFLFIGFTFQTVGMLYTTASKNAFITTTYVVFVPLMNYLIFKKKVNLN
;
A
#
# COMPACT_ATOMS: atom_id res chain seq x y z
N MET A 1 3.58 24.54 -12.96
CA MET A 1 3.75 23.93 -14.29
C MET A 1 3.02 22.60 -14.30
N LYS A 2 1.98 22.45 -15.13
CA LYS A 2 1.17 21.22 -15.25
C LYS A 2 2.05 20.14 -15.91
N ASN A 3 2.64 19.26 -15.12
CA ASN A 3 3.54 18.23 -15.65
C ASN A 3 2.68 17.05 -16.15
N LYS A 4 2.23 17.11 -17.41
CA LYS A 4 1.35 16.10 -18.02
C LYS A 4 1.88 14.67 -17.85
N THR A 5 3.20 14.49 -17.79
CA THR A 5 3.81 13.18 -17.55
C THR A 5 3.57 12.68 -16.13
N ALA A 6 3.63 13.55 -15.12
CA ALA A 6 3.32 13.20 -13.74
C ALA A 6 1.85 12.82 -13.57
N ASP A 7 0.93 13.59 -14.17
CA ASP A 7 -0.51 13.30 -14.14
C ASP A 7 -0.82 11.94 -14.80
N SER A 8 -0.19 11.65 -15.95
CA SER A 8 -0.33 10.36 -16.63
C SER A 8 0.24 9.19 -15.81
N LEU A 9 1.40 9.37 -15.17
CA LEU A 9 1.99 8.35 -14.30
C LEU A 9 1.09 8.08 -13.08
N LEU A 10 0.52 9.12 -12.48
CA LEU A 10 -0.43 8.96 -11.36
C LEU A 10 -1.68 8.19 -11.79
N LEU A 11 -2.20 8.43 -12.98
CA LEU A 11 -3.33 7.69 -13.52
C LEU A 11 -3.00 6.20 -13.72
N ILE A 12 -1.81 5.88 -14.23
CA ILE A 12 -1.34 4.50 -14.38
C ILE A 12 -1.25 3.81 -13.01
N VAL A 13 -0.66 4.49 -12.01
CA VAL A 13 -0.57 3.94 -10.65
C VAL A 13 -1.96 3.71 -10.07
N ALA A 14 -2.89 4.64 -10.26
CA ALA A 14 -4.28 4.50 -9.79
C ALA A 14 -4.99 3.30 -10.42
N ILE A 15 -4.81 3.08 -11.73
CA ILE A 15 -5.37 1.91 -12.44
C ILE A 15 -4.78 0.60 -11.90
N ILE A 16 -3.45 0.52 -11.77
CA ILE A 16 -2.78 -0.70 -11.28
C ILE A 16 -3.20 -1.00 -9.85
N TRP A 17 -3.22 0.02 -8.99
CA TRP A 17 -3.61 -0.15 -7.58
C TRP A 17 -5.09 -0.51 -7.43
N GLY A 18 -5.98 0.20 -8.13
CA GLY A 18 -7.42 -0.07 -8.11
C GLY A 18 -7.80 -1.42 -8.71
N GLY A 19 -7.15 -1.83 -9.80
CA GLY A 19 -7.31 -3.16 -10.39
C GLY A 19 -6.83 -4.31 -9.50
N GLY A 20 -6.02 -4.00 -8.47
CA GLY A 20 -5.58 -4.97 -7.48
C GLY A 20 -6.72 -5.56 -6.64
N PHE A 21 -7.81 -4.83 -6.39
CA PHE A 21 -8.92 -5.33 -5.57
C PHE A 21 -9.66 -6.50 -6.22
N PRO A 22 -10.13 -6.41 -7.48
CA PRO A 22 -10.68 -7.57 -8.18
C PRO A 22 -9.67 -8.72 -8.33
N ALA A 23 -8.39 -8.43 -8.53
CA ALA A 23 -7.36 -9.48 -8.65
C ALA A 23 -7.20 -10.28 -7.36
N VAL A 24 -7.21 -9.60 -6.20
CA VAL A 24 -7.17 -10.26 -4.89
C VAL A 24 -8.43 -11.09 -4.66
N ASP A 25 -9.60 -10.54 -4.97
CA ASP A 25 -10.89 -11.24 -4.85
C ASP A 25 -10.94 -12.52 -5.70
N LEU A 26 -10.47 -12.44 -6.96
CA LEU A 26 -10.32 -13.60 -7.85
C LEU A 26 -9.34 -14.66 -7.31
N ALA A 27 -8.22 -14.23 -6.73
CA ALA A 27 -7.25 -15.16 -6.17
C ALA A 27 -7.79 -15.87 -4.92
N LEU A 28 -8.52 -15.16 -4.05
CA LEU A 28 -9.15 -15.73 -2.86
C LEU A 28 -10.29 -16.69 -3.23
N THR A 29 -11.16 -16.31 -4.16
CA THR A 29 -12.23 -17.18 -4.67
C THR A 29 -11.69 -18.40 -5.42
N GLY A 30 -10.51 -18.28 -6.04
CA GLY A 30 -9.74 -19.38 -6.61
C GLY A 30 -9.09 -20.33 -5.60
N GLY A 31 -9.30 -20.12 -4.28
CA GLY A 31 -8.84 -21.02 -3.23
C GLY A 31 -7.52 -20.63 -2.55
N MET A 32 -6.91 -19.48 -2.89
CA MET A 32 -5.75 -19.00 -2.16
C MET A 32 -6.13 -18.48 -0.77
N THR A 33 -5.31 -18.81 0.24
CA THR A 33 -5.50 -18.24 1.57
C THR A 33 -4.94 -16.80 1.64
N PRO A 34 -5.52 -15.91 2.48
CA PRO A 34 -5.07 -14.51 2.58
C PRO A 34 -3.58 -14.36 2.87
N PHE A 35 -3.06 -15.14 3.82
CA PHE A 35 -1.65 -15.05 4.21
C PHE A 35 -0.71 -15.56 3.13
N TYR A 36 -1.11 -16.59 2.37
CA TYR A 36 -0.32 -17.06 1.22
C TYR A 36 -0.24 -15.98 0.14
N LEU A 37 -1.36 -15.34 -0.19
CA LEU A 37 -1.42 -14.26 -1.17
C LEU A 37 -0.55 -13.07 -0.77
N ILE A 38 -0.69 -12.59 0.46
CA ILE A 38 0.12 -11.48 1.00
C ILE A 38 1.60 -11.88 0.99
N GLY A 39 1.94 -13.07 1.50
CA GLY A 39 3.31 -13.58 1.54
C GLY A 39 3.95 -13.59 0.16
N MET A 40 3.27 -14.18 -0.83
CA MET A 40 3.76 -14.21 -2.21
C MET A 40 3.94 -12.80 -2.79
N ARG A 41 2.93 -11.93 -2.64
CA ARG A 41 2.95 -10.54 -3.13
C ARG A 41 4.14 -9.75 -2.59
N PHE A 42 4.34 -9.79 -1.27
CA PHE A 42 5.43 -9.05 -0.62
C PHE A 42 6.79 -9.70 -0.83
N MET A 43 6.86 -11.02 -1.00
CA MET A 43 8.11 -11.70 -1.33
C MET A 43 8.60 -11.31 -2.73
N ILE A 44 7.70 -11.29 -3.72
CA ILE A 44 8.01 -10.83 -5.07
C ILE A 44 8.46 -9.37 -5.04
N ALA A 45 7.73 -8.50 -4.33
CA ALA A 45 8.10 -7.10 -4.18
C ALA A 45 9.47 -6.93 -3.50
N PHE A 46 9.76 -7.70 -2.45
CA PHE A 46 11.04 -7.69 -1.74
C PHE A 46 12.20 -8.08 -2.65
N LEU A 47 12.06 -9.16 -3.42
CA LEU A 47 13.11 -9.61 -4.34
C LEU A 47 13.35 -8.60 -5.47
N ILE A 48 12.29 -8.10 -6.11
CA ILE A 48 12.41 -7.13 -7.19
C ILE A 48 13.05 -5.84 -6.68
N MET A 49 12.54 -5.28 -5.58
CA MET A 49 13.10 -4.04 -5.01
C MET A 49 14.53 -4.25 -4.50
N GLY A 50 14.82 -5.39 -3.88
CA GLY A 50 16.15 -5.74 -3.39
C GLY A 50 17.19 -5.84 -4.51
N ILE A 51 16.80 -6.36 -5.69
CA ILE A 51 17.67 -6.45 -6.86
C ILE A 51 17.85 -5.07 -7.51
N VAL A 52 16.75 -4.36 -7.79
CA VAL A 52 16.78 -3.06 -8.47
C VAL A 52 17.53 -2.02 -7.66
N PHE A 53 17.39 -2.03 -6.33
CA PHE A 53 18.00 -1.07 -5.41
C PHE A 53 19.11 -1.68 -4.55
N PHE A 54 19.79 -2.72 -5.03
CA PHE A 54 20.80 -3.46 -4.26
C PHE A 54 21.88 -2.56 -3.66
N LYS A 55 22.35 -1.56 -4.41
CA LYS A 55 23.39 -0.62 -3.95
C LYS A 55 22.89 0.23 -2.78
N GLN A 56 21.65 0.68 -2.84
CA GLN A 56 21.02 1.48 -1.79
C GLN A 56 20.75 0.65 -0.55
N VAL A 57 20.26 -0.58 -0.72
CA VAL A 57 20.03 -1.53 0.39
C VAL A 57 21.34 -1.81 1.14
N LYS A 58 22.45 -2.02 0.42
CA LYS A 58 23.77 -2.25 1.04
C LYS A 58 24.29 -1.03 1.83
N ALA A 59 23.88 0.17 1.46
CA ALA A 59 24.30 1.42 2.10
C ALA A 59 23.35 1.87 3.23
N MET A 60 22.34 1.08 3.58
CA MET A 60 21.34 1.47 4.59
C MET A 60 21.94 1.60 5.99
N ARG A 61 21.54 2.68 6.67
CA ARG A 61 21.84 2.91 8.09
C ARG A 61 20.82 2.22 8.98
N LYS A 62 21.21 1.94 10.23
CA LYS A 62 20.32 1.32 11.23
C LYS A 62 19.00 2.07 11.41
N ILE A 63 19.02 3.41 11.33
CA ILE A 63 17.82 4.24 11.44
C ILE A 63 16.83 4.00 10.28
N GLU A 64 17.33 3.77 9.07
CA GLU A 64 16.52 3.50 7.88
C GLU A 64 15.91 2.10 7.96
N ILE A 65 16.65 1.13 8.48
CA ILE A 65 16.16 -0.24 8.73
C ILE A 65 15.05 -0.21 9.78
N ILE A 66 15.25 0.49 10.90
CA ILE A 66 14.22 0.60 11.94
C ILE A 66 12.98 1.30 11.41
N GLY A 67 13.14 2.40 10.66
CA GLY A 67 12.02 3.10 10.02
C GLY A 67 11.26 2.19 9.05
N GLY A 68 11.99 1.41 8.24
CA GLY A 68 11.42 0.42 7.32
C GLY A 68 10.69 -0.71 8.03
N LEU A 69 11.21 -1.21 9.16
CA LEU A 69 10.56 -2.23 9.98
C LEU A 69 9.26 -1.72 10.60
N VAL A 70 9.27 -0.51 11.18
CA VAL A 70 8.06 0.11 11.74
C VAL A 70 7.00 0.30 10.65
N ALA A 71 7.38 0.89 9.51
CA ALA A 71 6.47 1.06 8.39
C ALA A 71 5.96 -0.30 7.86
N GLY A 72 6.84 -1.29 7.76
CA GLY A 72 6.51 -2.64 7.32
C GLY A 72 5.51 -3.36 8.23
N ILE A 73 5.61 -3.18 9.56
CA ILE A 73 4.64 -3.72 10.52
C ILE A 73 3.26 -3.12 10.30
N PHE A 74 3.15 -1.79 10.21
CA PHE A 74 1.87 -1.13 9.94
C PHE A 74 1.29 -1.54 8.58
N LEU A 75 2.15 -1.66 7.56
CA LEU A 75 1.78 -2.10 6.23
C LEU A 75 1.24 -3.54 6.27
N PHE A 76 1.93 -4.46 6.94
CA PHE A 76 1.50 -5.84 7.10
C PHE A 76 0.13 -5.91 7.78
N ILE A 77 -0.04 -5.23 8.91
CA ILE A 77 -1.31 -5.18 9.63
C ILE A 77 -2.42 -4.67 8.72
N GLY A 78 -2.20 -3.56 8.02
CA GLY A 78 -3.17 -2.98 7.09
C GLY A 78 -3.55 -3.94 5.95
N PHE A 79 -2.56 -4.58 5.31
CA PHE A 79 -2.81 -5.54 4.24
C PHE A 79 -3.47 -6.83 4.72
N THR A 80 -3.14 -7.30 5.93
CA THR A 80 -3.82 -8.44 6.53
C THR A 80 -5.28 -8.13 6.78
N PHE A 81 -5.60 -7.02 7.44
CA PHE A 81 -6.99 -6.61 7.64
C PHE A 81 -7.74 -6.40 6.32
N GLN A 82 -7.10 -5.77 5.34
CA GLN A 82 -7.68 -5.57 4.01
C GLN A 82 -7.98 -6.89 3.31
N THR A 83 -7.01 -7.81 3.25
CA THR A 83 -7.15 -9.07 2.50
C THR A 83 -8.08 -10.06 3.21
N VAL A 84 -8.01 -10.14 4.54
CA VAL A 84 -8.95 -10.94 5.33
C VAL A 84 -10.36 -10.33 5.23
N GLY A 85 -10.49 -9.00 5.30
CA GLY A 85 -11.75 -8.30 5.08
C GLY A 85 -12.36 -8.56 3.70
N MET A 86 -11.55 -8.85 2.68
CA MET A 86 -12.03 -9.25 1.35
C MET A 86 -12.84 -10.55 1.41
N LEU A 87 -12.49 -11.50 2.27
CA LEU A 87 -13.26 -12.76 2.41
C LEU A 87 -14.71 -12.53 2.87
N TYR A 88 -14.97 -11.40 3.53
CA TYR A 88 -16.27 -11.07 4.11
C TYR A 88 -17.01 -9.98 3.32
N THR A 89 -16.39 -9.43 2.28
CA THR A 89 -16.91 -8.28 1.53
C THR A 89 -16.71 -8.48 0.03
N THR A 90 -17.08 -7.50 -0.78
CA THR A 90 -16.80 -7.52 -2.22
C THR A 90 -15.61 -6.62 -2.54
N ALA A 91 -14.95 -6.84 -3.67
CA ALA A 91 -13.87 -5.98 -4.16
C ALA A 91 -14.22 -4.49 -4.11
N SER A 92 -15.44 -4.13 -4.53
CA SER A 92 -15.92 -2.73 -4.51
C SER A 92 -16.08 -2.17 -3.10
N LYS A 93 -16.65 -2.94 -2.15
CA LYS A 93 -16.80 -2.50 -0.75
C LYS A 93 -15.45 -2.33 -0.07
N ASN A 94 -14.54 -3.29 -0.29
CA ASN A 94 -13.19 -3.25 0.27
C ASN A 94 -12.37 -2.07 -0.29
N ALA A 95 -12.44 -1.83 -1.61
CA ALA A 95 -11.80 -0.69 -2.26
C ALA A 95 -12.30 0.63 -1.70
N PHE A 96 -13.62 0.79 -1.53
CA PHE A 96 -14.23 1.99 -0.96
C PHE A 96 -13.80 2.25 0.48
N ILE A 97 -13.84 1.22 1.34
CA ILE A 97 -13.40 1.35 2.74
C ILE A 97 -11.92 1.72 2.79
N THR A 98 -11.10 1.09 1.95
CA THR A 98 -9.66 1.39 1.89
C THR A 98 -9.45 2.85 1.50
N THR A 99 -10.05 3.33 0.41
CA THR A 99 -9.83 4.71 -0.08
C THR A 99 -10.36 5.78 0.85
N THR A 100 -11.22 5.43 1.82
CA THR A 100 -11.67 6.36 2.86
C THR A 100 -10.49 6.90 3.71
N TYR A 101 -9.32 6.25 3.69
CA TYR A 101 -8.09 6.79 4.32
C TYR A 101 -7.76 8.22 3.89
N VAL A 102 -8.16 8.66 2.69
CA VAL A 102 -7.87 10.02 2.19
C VAL A 102 -8.44 11.12 3.08
N VAL A 103 -9.51 10.83 3.84
CA VAL A 103 -10.08 11.73 4.85
C VAL A 103 -9.31 11.63 6.16
N PHE A 104 -8.86 10.43 6.55
CA PHE A 104 -8.14 10.19 7.80
C PHE A 104 -6.71 10.74 7.77
N VAL A 105 -5.99 10.67 6.65
CA VAL A 105 -4.61 11.14 6.52
C VAL A 105 -4.42 12.62 6.94
N PRO A 106 -5.17 13.60 6.41
CA PRO A 106 -5.03 14.99 6.83
C PRO A 106 -5.41 15.20 8.30
N LEU A 107 -6.40 14.46 8.80
CA LEU A 107 -6.81 14.46 10.20
C LEU A 107 -5.69 13.97 11.13
N MET A 108 -5.07 12.83 10.80
CA MET A 108 -3.94 12.30 11.56
C MET A 108 -2.72 13.21 11.45
N ASN A 109 -2.46 13.81 10.30
CA ASN A 109 -1.37 14.77 10.13
C ASN A 109 -1.54 16.00 11.03
N TYR A 110 -2.77 16.52 11.14
CA TYR A 110 -3.09 17.60 12.07
C TYR A 110 -2.88 17.18 13.53
N LEU A 111 -3.36 15.99 13.91
CA LEU A 111 -3.25 15.50 15.29
C LEU A 111 -1.80 15.19 15.72
N ILE A 112 -1.02 14.54 14.85
CA ILE A 112 0.34 14.08 15.18
C ILE A 112 1.36 15.20 15.05
N PHE A 113 1.35 15.92 13.93
CA PHE A 113 2.39 16.91 13.61
C PHE A 113 2.00 18.34 14.00
N LYS A 114 0.76 18.56 14.50
CA LYS A 114 0.18 19.89 14.78
C LYS A 114 0.31 20.88 13.60
N LYS A 115 0.54 20.37 12.39
CA LYS A 115 0.58 21.18 11.18
C LYS A 115 -0.86 21.50 10.80
N LYS A 116 -1.19 22.80 10.79
CA LYS A 116 -2.46 23.28 10.23
C LYS A 116 -2.58 22.78 8.79
N VAL A 117 -3.73 22.24 8.45
CA VAL A 117 -4.07 21.87 7.08
C VAL A 117 -4.07 23.17 6.27
N ASN A 118 -3.05 23.37 5.42
CA ASN A 118 -3.05 24.47 4.47
C ASN A 118 -4.04 24.12 3.35
N LEU A 119 -5.21 24.74 3.40
CA LEU A 119 -6.24 24.70 2.36
C LEU A 119 -5.87 25.66 1.22
N ASN A 120 -4.72 25.42 0.57
CA ASN A 120 -4.32 26.15 -0.64
C ASN A 120 -4.52 25.27 -1.88
#